data_AF-A0A4P2QVQ8-F1
#
_entry.id   AF-A0A4P2QVQ8-F1
#
_cell.length_a   1.000
_cell.length_b   1.000
_cell.length_c   1.000
_cell.angle_alpha   90.00
_cell.angle_beta   90.00
_cell.angle_gamma   90.00
#
_symmetry.space_group_name_H-M   'P 1'
#
loop_
_entity.id
_entity.type
_entity.pdbx_description
1 polymer ?
#
loop_
_entity_poly.entity_id
_entity_poly.type
_entity_poly.pdbx_seq_one_letter_code
_entity_poly.pdbx_strand_id
1 'polypeptide(L)'
;MKARMWLMALAMLTAAGCGSDGGEAESAICTGAGCTCSGFDCECVAGADCKTDCGSEACALDCSMGSKCNGSSEEALVLQCVDTSECKGDGGDGSVLTCTQQSSCDLKGGVRATAICRDQAVCTFDMGSGSNIFCESESRCDLKCYADCAVRCAATAECTVSCGAAGTPGETCPDGRVVCGTAC
;
A
#
# COMPACT_ATOMS: atom_id res chain seq x y z
N MET A 1 -56.46 60.31 26.68
CA MET A 1 -57.25 59.22 27.28
C MET A 1 -57.04 57.96 26.45
N LYS A 2 -56.82 56.80 27.11
CA LYS A 2 -56.85 55.41 26.58
C LYS A 2 -55.72 55.04 25.60
N ALA A 3 -54.96 53.96 25.74
CA ALA A 3 -54.85 52.92 26.77
C ALA A 3 -53.46 52.26 26.66
N ARG A 4 -52.91 51.84 27.81
CA ARG A 4 -51.79 50.90 27.95
C ARG A 4 -52.31 49.47 27.74
N MET A 5 -51.46 48.57 27.22
CA MET A 5 -51.27 47.14 27.62
C MET A 5 -50.75 46.34 26.43
N TRP A 6 -49.47 45.94 26.45
CA TRP A 6 -48.95 44.66 26.99
C TRP A 6 -49.34 43.43 26.14
N LEU A 7 -48.36 42.89 25.42
CA LEU A 7 -48.10 41.45 25.37
C LEU A 7 -46.68 41.22 24.85
N MET A 8 -45.80 40.89 25.78
CA MET A 8 -44.55 40.18 25.49
C MET A 8 -44.92 38.79 24.94
N ALA A 9 -44.45 38.47 23.75
CA ALA A 9 -44.37 37.09 23.28
C ALA A 9 -42.89 36.76 23.07
N LEU A 10 -42.36 36.14 24.10
CA LEU A 10 -41.07 35.49 24.23
C LEU A 10 -40.99 34.36 23.19
N ALA A 11 -40.30 34.57 22.07
CA ALA A 11 -39.99 33.49 21.14
C ALA A 11 -38.76 32.73 21.66
N MET A 12 -39.00 31.49 22.09
CA MET A 12 -37.99 30.58 22.61
C MET A 12 -36.92 30.31 21.55
N LEU A 13 -35.67 30.61 21.92
CA LEU A 13 -34.48 30.20 21.18
C LEU A 13 -34.23 28.72 21.47
N THR A 14 -34.68 27.81 20.62
CA THR A 14 -34.33 26.39 20.68
C THR A 14 -32.92 26.18 20.12
N ALA A 15 -31.93 26.25 20.99
CA ALA A 15 -30.59 25.71 20.74
C ALA A 15 -30.46 24.35 21.43
N ALA A 16 -29.63 23.48 20.84
CA ALA A 16 -29.17 22.18 21.32
C ALA A 16 -30.16 21.00 21.16
N GLY A 17 -29.81 19.88 20.52
CA GLY A 17 -28.52 19.45 20.00
C GLY A 17 -28.74 18.53 18.80
N CYS A 18 -28.07 18.85 17.70
CA CYS A 18 -27.70 17.84 16.73
C CYS A 18 -26.71 16.94 17.48
N GLY A 19 -27.16 15.76 17.90
CA GLY A 19 -26.27 14.71 18.34
C GLY A 19 -25.38 14.37 17.16
N SER A 20 -24.20 14.99 17.09
CA SER A 20 -23.10 14.43 16.35
C SER A 20 -22.77 13.14 17.08
N ASP A 21 -23.28 12.03 16.55
CA ASP A 21 -22.61 10.75 16.66
C ASP A 21 -21.21 10.95 16.06
N GLY A 22 -20.32 11.52 16.88
CA GLY A 22 -18.91 11.62 16.62
C GLY A 22 -18.36 10.22 16.70
N GLY A 23 -18.67 9.42 15.68
CA GLY A 23 -17.90 8.24 15.38
C GLY A 23 -16.46 8.71 15.26
N GLU A 24 -15.63 8.27 16.19
CA GLU A 24 -14.19 8.39 16.07
C GLU A 24 -13.85 7.89 14.67
N ALA A 25 -13.28 8.74 13.83
CA ALA A 25 -12.92 8.35 12.48
C ALA A 25 -12.06 7.10 12.59
N GLU A 26 -12.53 6.00 11.98
CA GLU A 26 -11.77 4.75 11.99
C GLU A 26 -10.40 5.06 11.37
N SER A 27 -9.34 4.68 12.07
CA SER A 27 -7.95 4.90 11.68
C SER A 27 -7.25 3.56 11.61
N ALA A 28 -6.21 3.48 10.77
CA ALA A 28 -5.38 2.28 10.70
C ALA A 28 -4.84 1.93 12.09
N ILE A 29 -4.86 0.64 12.41
CA ILE A 29 -4.27 0.15 13.66
C ILE A 29 -2.77 0.05 13.40
N CYS A 30 -2.00 0.98 13.96
CA CYS A 30 -0.57 0.79 14.02
C CYS A 30 -0.08 0.33 15.37
N THR A 31 0.70 -0.73 15.31
CA THR A 31 1.34 -1.41 16.42
C THR A 31 2.84 -1.40 16.17
N GLY A 32 3.62 -1.48 17.25
CA GLY A 32 5.07 -1.43 17.18
C GLY A 32 5.64 -0.09 17.64
N ALA A 33 6.95 -0.09 17.88
CA ALA A 33 7.65 1.12 18.33
C ALA A 33 7.80 2.06 17.14
N GLY A 34 7.63 3.37 17.36
CA GLY A 34 7.95 4.37 16.34
C GLY A 34 7.00 4.44 15.15
N CYS A 35 5.83 3.81 15.21
CA CYS A 35 4.81 4.00 14.19
C CYS A 35 3.84 5.11 14.58
N THR A 36 3.57 6.04 13.68
CA THR A 36 2.55 7.08 13.86
C THR A 36 1.63 7.08 12.65
N CYS A 37 0.31 7.09 12.86
CA CYS A 37 -0.65 7.21 11.78
C CYS A 37 -1.50 8.46 11.92
N SER A 38 -1.76 9.09 10.78
CA SER A 38 -2.75 10.15 10.60
C SER A 38 -3.88 9.61 9.74
N GLY A 39 -4.89 8.99 10.36
CA GLY A 39 -5.92 8.24 9.63
C GLY A 39 -5.37 6.90 9.13
N PHE A 40 -5.32 6.71 7.81
CA PHE A 40 -4.77 5.52 7.16
C PHE A 40 -3.37 5.74 6.57
N ASP A 41 -2.78 6.92 6.77
CA ASP A 41 -1.40 7.22 6.38
C ASP A 41 -0.48 7.02 7.58
N CYS A 42 0.40 6.02 7.50
CA CYS A 42 1.29 5.63 8.58
C CYS A 42 2.75 5.86 8.22
N GLU A 43 3.51 6.42 9.16
CA GLU A 43 4.94 6.65 9.03
C GLU A 43 5.69 5.83 10.08
N CYS A 44 6.74 5.14 9.64
CA CYS A 44 7.64 4.42 10.52
C CYS A 44 8.93 5.20 10.78
N VAL A 45 9.18 5.50 12.06
CA VAL A 45 10.40 6.17 12.51
C VAL A 45 11.64 5.30 12.21
N ALA A 46 12.77 5.97 11.98
CA ALA A 46 14.07 5.34 11.71
C ALA A 46 14.41 4.20 12.68
N GLY A 47 14.83 3.07 12.12
CA GLY A 47 15.26 1.88 12.87
C GLY A 47 14.17 1.22 13.73
N ALA A 48 12.92 1.64 13.60
CA ALA A 48 11.83 1.10 14.39
C ALA A 48 11.21 -0.15 13.74
N ASP A 49 10.38 -0.86 14.49
CA ASP A 49 9.62 -2.02 14.03
C ASP A 49 8.15 -1.66 14.05
N CYS A 50 7.61 -1.34 12.87
CA CYS A 50 6.27 -0.84 12.66
C CYS A 50 5.41 -1.92 12.02
N LYS A 51 4.19 -2.05 12.52
CA LYS A 51 3.18 -2.94 11.97
C LYS A 51 1.85 -2.21 11.86
N THR A 52 1.38 -2.03 10.63
CA THR A 52 0.09 -1.42 10.33
C THR A 52 -0.87 -2.46 9.77
N ASP A 53 -2.08 -2.50 10.33
CA ASP A 53 -3.20 -3.27 9.80
C ASP A 53 -4.39 -2.34 9.56
N CYS A 54 -4.85 -2.32 8.32
CA CYS A 54 -5.90 -1.41 7.84
C CYS A 54 -7.23 -2.13 7.64
N GLY A 55 -7.28 -3.45 7.86
CA GLY A 55 -8.48 -4.26 7.66
C GLY A 55 -9.04 -4.09 6.24
N SER A 56 -10.31 -3.72 6.15
CA SER A 56 -11.04 -3.52 4.89
C SER A 56 -10.86 -2.14 4.26
N GLU A 57 -9.92 -1.33 4.76
CA GLU A 57 -9.68 0.03 4.26
C GLU A 57 -8.32 0.14 3.58
N ALA A 58 -8.24 0.97 2.55
CA ALA A 58 -6.99 1.28 1.89
C ALA A 58 -6.08 2.12 2.79
N CYS A 59 -4.77 1.94 2.69
CA CYS A 59 -3.83 2.68 3.53
C CYS A 59 -2.44 2.84 2.94
N ALA A 60 -1.67 3.72 3.55
CA ALA A 60 -0.28 3.99 3.19
C ALA A 60 0.65 3.69 4.37
N LEU A 61 1.82 3.12 4.07
CA LEU A 61 2.89 2.90 5.03
C LEU A 61 4.24 3.31 4.42
N ASP A 62 4.86 4.33 5.01
CA ASP A 62 6.17 4.84 4.63
C ASP A 62 7.26 4.33 5.57
N CYS A 63 8.27 3.68 4.99
CA CYS A 63 9.34 2.99 5.69
C CYS A 63 10.70 3.49 5.23
N SER A 64 11.47 4.03 6.17
CA SER A 64 12.76 4.65 5.87
C SER A 64 13.80 4.38 6.96
N MET A 65 15.05 4.74 6.65
CA MET A 65 16.18 4.73 7.57
C MET A 65 16.36 3.39 8.32
N GLY A 66 16.33 2.28 7.60
CA GLY A 66 16.58 0.94 8.14
C GLY A 66 15.48 0.42 9.07
N SER A 67 14.26 0.93 8.94
CA SER A 67 13.09 0.41 9.68
C SER A 67 12.69 -1.01 9.23
N LYS A 68 12.03 -1.73 10.13
CA LYS A 68 11.29 -2.96 9.81
C LYS A 68 9.81 -2.61 9.73
N CYS A 69 9.19 -2.91 8.61
CA CYS A 69 7.81 -2.55 8.35
C CYS A 69 6.98 -3.76 7.95
N ASN A 70 5.78 -3.85 8.52
CA ASN A 70 4.79 -4.86 8.18
C ASN A 70 3.44 -4.17 7.92
N GLY A 71 3.04 -4.03 6.66
CA GLY A 71 1.75 -3.45 6.27
C GLY A 71 0.78 -4.51 5.76
N SER A 72 -0.48 -4.47 6.19
CA SER A 72 -1.56 -5.30 5.63
C SER A 72 -2.86 -4.53 5.39
N SER A 73 -3.51 -4.80 4.27
CA SER A 73 -4.84 -4.30 3.91
C SER A 73 -5.55 -5.28 2.98
N GLU A 74 -6.85 -5.50 3.17
CA GLU A 74 -7.70 -6.23 2.22
C GLU A 74 -7.97 -5.42 0.95
N GLU A 75 -7.87 -4.08 1.04
CA GLU A 75 -7.96 -3.13 -0.06
C GLU A 75 -6.55 -2.70 -0.51
N ALA A 76 -6.46 -1.63 -1.30
CA ALA A 76 -5.18 -1.15 -1.81
C ALA A 76 -4.23 -0.69 -0.68
N LEU A 77 -3.05 -1.30 -0.62
CA LEU A 77 -1.94 -0.86 0.21
C LEU A 77 -0.93 -0.07 -0.64
N VAL A 78 -0.58 1.13 -0.18
CA VAL A 78 0.58 1.89 -0.68
C VAL A 78 1.73 1.67 0.30
N LEU A 79 2.74 0.89 -0.08
CA LEU A 79 3.89 0.60 0.77
C LEU A 79 5.16 1.10 0.10
N GLN A 80 5.86 2.02 0.75
CA GLN A 80 7.13 2.56 0.26
C GLN A 80 8.28 2.20 1.21
N CYS A 81 9.28 1.51 0.68
CA CYS A 81 10.44 1.05 1.41
C CYS A 81 11.70 1.65 0.82
N VAL A 82 12.41 2.41 1.65
CA VAL A 82 13.64 3.13 1.27
C VAL A 82 14.76 2.89 2.29
N ASP A 83 15.97 3.34 1.97
CA ASP A 83 17.12 3.43 2.87
C ASP A 83 17.40 2.15 3.67
N THR A 84 17.61 1.02 2.97
CA THR A 84 17.93 -0.30 3.56
C THR A 84 16.84 -0.91 4.47
N SER A 85 15.61 -0.38 4.46
CA SER A 85 14.51 -0.94 5.26
C SER A 85 14.16 -2.39 4.89
N GLU A 86 13.68 -3.13 5.88
CA GLU A 86 13.10 -4.47 5.71
C GLU A 86 11.58 -4.35 5.68
N CYS A 87 10.95 -4.73 4.58
CA CYS A 87 9.52 -4.57 4.40
C CYS A 87 8.81 -5.87 4.11
N LYS A 88 7.68 -6.06 4.79
CA LYS A 88 6.66 -7.05 4.45
C LYS A 88 5.35 -6.34 4.16
N GLY A 89 4.74 -6.67 3.05
CA GLY A 89 3.49 -6.06 2.61
C GLY A 89 2.52 -7.13 2.14
N ASP A 90 1.27 -7.04 2.60
CA ASP A 90 0.15 -7.83 2.09
C ASP A 90 -0.99 -6.88 1.72
N GLY A 91 -0.99 -6.45 0.45
CA GLY A 91 -1.96 -5.51 -0.08
C GLY A 91 -2.97 -6.18 -0.99
N GLY A 92 -4.21 -5.73 -0.92
CA GLY A 92 -5.29 -6.16 -1.80
C GLY A 92 -5.17 -5.65 -3.23
N ASP A 93 -6.30 -5.60 -3.92
CA ASP A 93 -6.39 -5.20 -5.32
C ASP A 93 -5.93 -3.75 -5.53
N GLY A 94 -5.18 -3.50 -6.60
CA GLY A 94 -4.71 -2.15 -6.95
C GLY A 94 -3.61 -1.59 -6.04
N SER A 95 -3.02 -2.41 -5.16
CA SER A 95 -1.91 -2.00 -4.30
C SER A 95 -0.71 -1.46 -5.09
N VAL A 96 0.02 -0.53 -4.48
CA VAL A 96 1.25 0.07 -5.04
C VAL A 96 2.40 -0.18 -4.08
N LEU A 97 3.33 -1.05 -4.48
CA LEU A 97 4.38 -1.57 -3.61
C LEU A 97 5.75 -1.16 -4.18
N THR A 98 6.47 -0.31 -3.46
CA THR A 98 7.74 0.27 -3.91
C THR A 98 8.89 -0.11 -2.97
N CYS A 99 9.95 -0.66 -3.55
CA CYS A 99 11.16 -1.08 -2.87
C CYS A 99 12.39 -0.46 -3.56
N THR A 100 13.19 0.34 -2.84
CA THR A 100 14.32 1.10 -3.40
C THR A 100 15.46 1.26 -2.38
N GLN A 101 16.64 1.65 -2.86
CA GLN A 101 17.82 1.97 -2.06
C GLN A 101 18.26 0.80 -1.15
N GLN A 102 18.62 -0.33 -1.77
CA GLN A 102 19.13 -1.53 -1.08
C GLN A 102 18.18 -2.14 -0.02
N SER A 103 16.90 -1.77 -0.03
CA SER A 103 15.89 -2.37 0.85
C SER A 103 15.65 -3.85 0.53
N SER A 104 15.20 -4.59 1.54
CA SER A 104 14.83 -6.00 1.42
C SER A 104 13.31 -6.14 1.58
N CYS A 105 12.61 -6.54 0.52
CA CYS A 105 11.15 -6.53 0.50
C CYS A 105 10.54 -7.90 0.17
N ASP A 106 9.52 -8.31 0.93
CA ASP A 106 8.66 -9.47 0.72
C ASP A 106 7.21 -8.98 0.60
N LEU A 107 6.72 -8.85 -0.63
CA LEU A 107 5.57 -8.02 -0.97
C LEU A 107 4.54 -8.83 -1.73
N LYS A 108 3.30 -8.81 -1.25
CA LYS A 108 2.15 -9.42 -1.91
C LYS A 108 1.17 -8.33 -2.33
N GLY A 109 0.70 -8.44 -3.56
CA GLY A 109 -0.30 -7.54 -4.13
C GLY A 109 -1.43 -8.34 -4.77
N GLY A 110 -2.66 -7.87 -4.59
CA GLY A 110 -3.83 -8.43 -5.26
C GLY A 110 -3.86 -8.21 -6.77
N VAL A 111 -5.06 -8.25 -7.35
CA VAL A 111 -5.28 -8.05 -8.78
C VAL A 111 -4.94 -6.62 -9.18
N ARG A 112 -4.31 -6.45 -10.35
CA ARG A 112 -3.92 -5.15 -10.92
C ARG A 112 -3.03 -4.32 -10.00
N ALA A 113 -2.27 -4.97 -9.13
CA ALA A 113 -1.29 -4.30 -8.30
C ALA A 113 -0.09 -3.83 -9.14
N THR A 114 0.64 -2.83 -8.63
CA THR A 114 1.86 -2.31 -9.23
C THR A 114 3.02 -2.50 -8.27
N ALA A 115 4.09 -3.13 -8.74
CA ALA A 115 5.30 -3.38 -7.97
C ALA A 115 6.51 -2.72 -8.64
N ILE A 116 7.30 -1.97 -7.87
CA ILE A 116 8.52 -1.31 -8.34
C ILE A 116 9.68 -1.74 -7.45
N CYS A 117 10.74 -2.27 -8.05
CA CYS A 117 11.97 -2.66 -7.38
C CYS A 117 13.16 -2.04 -8.10
N ARG A 118 13.97 -1.25 -7.39
CA ARG A 118 15.10 -0.55 -8.01
C ARG A 118 16.22 -0.23 -7.02
N ASP A 119 17.30 0.34 -7.56
CA ASP A 119 18.44 0.87 -6.81
C ASP A 119 19.04 -0.18 -5.86
N GLN A 120 19.40 -1.33 -6.43
CA GLN A 120 20.00 -2.49 -5.73
C GLN A 120 19.11 -3.11 -4.64
N ALA A 121 17.81 -2.81 -4.61
CA ALA A 121 16.87 -3.49 -3.72
C ALA A 121 16.76 -4.99 -4.05
N VAL A 122 16.44 -5.78 -3.03
CA VAL A 122 16.16 -7.22 -3.13
C VAL A 122 14.67 -7.42 -2.87
N CYS A 123 13.95 -7.86 -3.89
CA CYS A 123 12.49 -7.92 -3.87
C CYS A 123 11.99 -9.33 -4.18
N THR A 124 11.16 -9.85 -3.29
CA THR A 124 10.30 -11.01 -3.53
C THR A 124 8.88 -10.51 -3.69
N PHE A 125 8.26 -10.77 -4.83
CA PHE A 125 6.88 -10.35 -5.11
C PHE A 125 5.97 -11.56 -5.37
N ASP A 126 4.80 -11.57 -4.75
CA ASP A 126 3.68 -12.48 -5.08
C ASP A 126 2.47 -11.65 -5.56
N MET A 127 2.23 -11.64 -6.87
CA MET A 127 1.34 -10.68 -7.51
C MET A 127 0.11 -11.36 -8.14
N GLY A 128 -1.07 -10.80 -7.86
CA GLY A 128 -2.33 -11.20 -8.45
C GLY A 128 -2.45 -10.86 -9.94
N SER A 129 -3.57 -11.24 -10.53
CA SER A 129 -3.77 -11.16 -11.99
C SER A 129 -3.65 -9.73 -12.53
N GLY A 130 -3.10 -9.55 -13.73
CA GLY A 130 -3.08 -8.25 -14.41
C GLY A 130 -2.14 -7.22 -13.78
N SER A 131 -1.23 -7.65 -12.92
CA SER A 131 -0.29 -6.77 -12.22
C SER A 131 0.84 -6.29 -13.14
N ASN A 132 1.37 -5.11 -12.83
CA ASN A 132 2.53 -4.54 -13.51
C ASN A 132 3.73 -4.53 -12.58
N ILE A 133 4.85 -5.11 -13.03
CA ILE A 133 6.06 -5.22 -12.22
C ILE A 133 7.23 -4.59 -12.97
N PHE A 134 7.98 -3.74 -12.28
CA PHE A 134 9.13 -3.02 -12.81
C PHE A 134 10.36 -3.32 -11.96
N CYS A 135 11.37 -3.94 -12.56
CA CYS A 135 12.66 -4.24 -11.95
C CYS A 135 13.74 -3.43 -12.65
N GLU A 136 14.36 -2.49 -11.95
CA GLU A 136 15.25 -1.47 -12.50
C GLU A 136 16.59 -1.41 -11.74
N SER A 137 17.58 -0.71 -12.29
CA SER A 137 18.81 -0.27 -11.58
C SER A 137 19.46 -1.33 -10.65
N GLU A 138 20.02 -2.40 -11.23
CA GLU A 138 20.76 -3.45 -10.50
C GLU A 138 19.94 -4.18 -9.40
N SER A 139 18.60 -4.06 -9.41
CA SER A 139 17.74 -4.77 -8.46
C SER A 139 17.77 -6.28 -8.66
N ARG A 140 17.49 -7.03 -7.59
CA ARG A 140 17.21 -8.47 -7.64
C ARG A 140 15.72 -8.72 -7.41
N CYS A 141 15.06 -9.31 -8.40
CA CYS A 141 13.64 -9.60 -8.38
C CYS A 141 13.38 -11.11 -8.45
N ASP A 142 12.75 -11.66 -7.42
CA ASP A 142 12.11 -12.98 -7.44
C ASP A 142 10.59 -12.77 -7.52
N LEU A 143 10.00 -13.10 -8.66
CA LEU A 143 8.64 -12.74 -9.03
C LEU A 143 7.80 -14.00 -9.19
N LYS A 144 6.71 -14.04 -8.44
CA LYS A 144 5.61 -14.97 -8.67
C LYS A 144 4.40 -14.19 -9.15
N CYS A 145 3.92 -14.54 -10.34
CA CYS A 145 2.73 -13.95 -10.93
C CYS A 145 1.69 -15.04 -11.17
N TYR A 146 0.48 -14.87 -10.67
CA TYR A 146 -0.56 -15.89 -10.83
C TYR A 146 -1.15 -15.96 -12.24
N ALA A 147 -1.42 -14.82 -12.87
CA ALA A 147 -1.97 -14.74 -14.22
C ALA A 147 -1.80 -13.34 -14.82
N ASP A 148 -1.69 -13.23 -16.13
CA ASP A 148 -1.79 -11.97 -16.90
C ASP A 148 -0.89 -10.81 -16.44
N CYS A 149 0.21 -11.05 -15.72
CA CYS A 149 1.11 -9.96 -15.32
C CYS A 149 2.01 -9.54 -16.48
N ALA A 150 2.38 -8.27 -16.46
CA ALA A 150 3.41 -7.71 -17.32
C ALA A 150 4.63 -7.32 -16.47
N VAL A 151 5.75 -7.99 -16.72
CA VAL A 151 7.02 -7.73 -16.04
C VAL A 151 7.97 -7.00 -16.99
N ARG A 152 8.59 -5.93 -16.51
CA ARG A 152 9.69 -5.22 -17.20
C ARG A 152 10.95 -5.33 -16.38
N CYS A 153 11.97 -5.93 -16.97
CA CYS A 153 13.29 -6.06 -16.38
C CYS A 153 14.28 -5.20 -17.15
N ALA A 154 14.88 -4.23 -16.46
CA ALA A 154 16.02 -3.49 -17.01
C ALA A 154 17.18 -4.45 -17.29
N ALA A 155 18.01 -4.11 -18.28
CA ALA A 155 19.15 -4.94 -18.66
C ALA A 155 20.16 -5.19 -17.53
N THR A 156 20.20 -4.31 -16.53
CA THR A 156 21.07 -4.40 -15.36
C THR A 156 20.43 -5.13 -14.18
N ALA A 157 19.12 -5.43 -14.21
CA ALA A 157 18.42 -6.10 -13.12
C ALA A 157 18.50 -7.62 -13.26
N GLU A 158 18.56 -8.33 -12.13
CA GLU A 158 18.45 -9.79 -12.07
C GLU A 158 16.97 -10.15 -11.84
N CYS A 159 16.32 -10.78 -12.82
CA CYS A 159 14.92 -11.15 -12.74
C CYS A 159 14.70 -12.67 -12.84
N THR A 160 14.00 -13.23 -11.87
CA THR A 160 13.44 -14.58 -11.93
C THR A 160 11.93 -14.48 -11.94
N VAL A 161 11.27 -14.99 -13.00
CA VAL A 161 9.81 -14.91 -13.16
C VAL A 161 9.20 -16.30 -13.17
N SER A 162 8.31 -16.54 -12.22
CA SER A 162 7.50 -17.75 -12.07
C SER A 162 6.03 -17.42 -12.31
N CYS A 163 5.45 -18.00 -13.35
CA CYS A 163 4.06 -17.79 -13.75
C CYS A 163 3.15 -18.94 -13.29
N GLY A 164 1.95 -18.59 -12.85
CA GLY A 164 0.93 -19.53 -12.40
C GLY A 164 1.28 -20.26 -11.10
N ALA A 165 0.31 -21.02 -10.59
CA ALA A 165 0.51 -21.83 -9.38
C ALA A 165 1.58 -22.92 -9.55
N ALA A 166 1.84 -23.34 -10.79
CA ALA A 166 2.85 -24.36 -11.10
C ALA A 166 4.28 -23.80 -11.23
N GLY A 167 4.46 -22.47 -11.24
CA GLY A 167 5.77 -21.83 -11.38
C GLY A 167 6.41 -22.06 -12.75
N THR A 168 5.63 -21.99 -13.83
CA THR A 168 6.17 -22.09 -15.19
C THR A 168 6.96 -20.82 -15.53
N PRO A 169 8.05 -20.90 -16.31
CA PRO A 169 8.75 -19.70 -16.77
C PRO A 169 7.83 -18.77 -17.58
N GLY A 170 8.05 -17.46 -17.48
CA GLY A 170 7.35 -16.47 -18.30
C GLY A 170 7.79 -16.44 -19.76
N GLU A 171 6.93 -15.91 -20.63
CA GLU A 171 7.24 -15.72 -22.06
C GLU A 171 7.85 -14.34 -22.29
N THR A 172 8.95 -14.25 -23.03
CA THR A 172 9.60 -12.98 -23.36
C THR A 172 9.07 -12.43 -24.68
N CYS A 173 8.53 -11.22 -24.64
CA CYS A 173 7.96 -10.53 -25.79
C CYS A 173 9.01 -9.76 -26.61
N PRO A 174 8.71 -9.43 -27.89
CA PRO A 174 9.61 -8.65 -28.75
C PRO A 174 9.96 -7.25 -28.22
N ASP A 175 9.11 -6.70 -27.35
CA ASP A 175 9.34 -5.41 -26.69
C ASP A 175 10.16 -5.52 -25.38
N GLY A 176 10.66 -6.72 -25.06
CA GLY A 176 11.48 -7.00 -23.88
C GLY A 176 10.69 -7.22 -22.60
N ARG A 177 9.34 -7.19 -22.63
CA ARG A 177 8.52 -7.59 -21.47
C ARG A 177 8.55 -9.10 -21.27
N VAL A 178 8.40 -9.54 -20.03
CA VAL A 178 8.05 -10.92 -19.70
C VAL A 178 6.59 -10.96 -19.29
N VAL A 179 5.80 -11.85 -19.89
CA VAL A 179 4.37 -11.99 -19.62
C VAL A 179 4.05 -13.38 -19.09
N CYS A 180 3.00 -13.44 -18.26
CA CYS A 180 2.48 -14.69 -17.73
C CYS A 180 1.06 -14.92 -18.24
N GLY A 181 0.80 -16.02 -18.95
CA GLY A 181 -0.56 -16.42 -19.35
C GLY A 181 -1.22 -15.59 -20.48
N THR A 182 -0.61 -14.49 -20.90
CA THR A 182 -1.04 -13.69 -22.05
C THR A 182 -0.07 -13.82 -23.21
N ALA A 183 -0.58 -13.70 -24.43
CA ALA A 183 0.26 -13.59 -25.61
C ALA A 183 0.95 -12.22 -25.65
N CYS A 184 2.17 -12.23 -26.16
CA CYS A 184 2.80 -11.06 -26.76
C CYS A 184 2.02 -10.62 -28.02
#